data_AF-A0AAU3UJR4-F1
#
_entry.id   AF-A0AAU3UJR4-F1
#
_cell.length_a   1.000
_cell.length_b   1.000
_cell.length_c   1.000
_cell.angle_alpha   90.00
_cell.angle_beta   90.00
_cell.angle_gamma   90.00
#
_symmetry.space_group_name_H-M   'P 1'
#
loop_
_entity.id
_entity.type
_entity.pdbx_description
1 polymer ?
#
loop_
_entity_poly.entity_id
_entity_poly.type
_entity_poly.pdbx_seq_one_letter_code
_entity_poly.pdbx_strand_id
1 'polypeptide(L)'
;MPVLEVNSALADAAFGATPGRAATGLPIAADAVESWTRAVALGGVGHYAAARAELRRARRLSSDPVLSSLTHSTEGSLRRQLGWHARAAVDDGHAAALVLPAATTAESGTPGATRAEIFRAEAVCDALTGLAADALGTFRPELAARMLARCRTHLDVHLHGVESAWRARVRLHWVSAETALSAPGAGLISAAPGGPATDPALSHAEAAVALAENCPSQRHRVKSRLLLAAASAAAGDLARSRTLAIEVDELCREHELLPLRWACAMLRSGVDPHGSGAADAAECAGLLAARGGRLRSASELLGRP
;
A
#
# COMPACT_ATOMS: atom_id res chain seq x y z
N MET A 1 -15.46 -12.24 22.01
CA MET A 1 -14.29 -12.96 21.46
C MET A 1 -13.06 -12.49 22.21
N PRO A 2 -12.17 -13.37 22.67
CA PRO A 2 -10.91 -12.92 23.24
C PRO A 2 -10.19 -12.10 22.18
N VAL A 3 -9.63 -10.95 22.55
CA VAL A 3 -8.72 -10.22 21.68
C VAL A 3 -7.52 -11.15 21.49
N LEU A 4 -7.49 -11.88 20.37
CA LEU A 4 -6.37 -12.76 20.05
C LEU A 4 -5.17 -11.84 19.83
N GLU A 5 -4.27 -11.86 20.82
CA GLU A 5 -3.06 -11.07 20.84
C GLU A 5 -2.14 -11.62 19.75
N VAL A 6 -1.98 -10.85 18.67
CA VAL A 6 -1.14 -11.25 17.54
C VAL A 6 0.30 -11.39 18.04
N ASN A 7 0.98 -12.48 17.67
CA ASN A 7 2.40 -12.66 17.95
C ASN A 7 3.20 -11.38 17.62
N SER A 8 3.87 -10.82 18.63
CA SER A 8 4.57 -9.53 18.52
C SER A 8 5.62 -9.51 17.41
N ALA A 9 6.27 -10.63 17.12
CA ALA A 9 7.23 -10.73 16.01
C ALA A 9 6.56 -10.71 14.63
N LEU A 10 5.34 -11.25 14.50
CA LEU A 10 4.56 -11.12 13.25
C LEU A 10 4.06 -9.69 13.07
N ALA A 11 3.55 -9.07 14.14
CA ALA A 11 3.10 -7.69 14.12
C ALA A 11 4.25 -6.72 13.77
N ASP A 12 5.43 -6.92 14.37
CA ASP A 12 6.62 -6.10 14.11
C ASP A 12 7.16 -6.27 12.68
N ALA A 13 7.15 -7.49 12.14
CA ALA A 13 7.54 -7.72 10.74
C ALA A 13 6.53 -7.15 9.73
N ALA A 14 5.23 -7.15 10.05
CA ALA A 14 4.19 -6.66 9.14
C ALA A 14 4.06 -5.13 9.16
N PHE A 15 4.15 -4.53 10.36
CA PHE A 15 3.79 -3.14 10.63
C PHE A 15 4.74 -2.39 11.57
N GLY A 16 5.85 -3.01 11.98
CA GLY A 16 6.81 -2.42 12.91
C GLY A 16 8.20 -2.18 12.30
N ALA A 17 9.21 -2.31 13.16
CA ALA A 17 10.57 -1.87 12.90
C ALA A 17 11.43 -2.89 12.16
N THR A 18 11.05 -4.18 12.16
CA THR A 18 11.88 -5.26 11.57
C THR A 18 11.22 -5.98 10.38
N PRO A 19 10.84 -5.26 9.29
CA PRO A 19 10.21 -5.91 8.14
C PRO A 19 11.13 -6.90 7.42
N GLY A 20 12.45 -6.72 7.50
CA GLY A 20 13.47 -7.59 6.88
C GLY A 20 13.74 -8.91 7.61
N ARG A 21 12.86 -9.33 8.54
CA ARG A 21 13.01 -10.64 9.18
C ARG A 21 12.84 -11.73 8.11
N ALA A 22 13.86 -12.57 7.97
CA ALA A 22 13.86 -13.67 7.01
C ALA A 22 12.58 -14.51 7.10
N ALA A 23 12.03 -14.90 5.94
CA ALA A 23 10.76 -15.65 5.86
C ALA A 23 10.76 -16.95 6.67
N THR A 24 11.92 -17.60 6.79
CA THR A 24 12.14 -18.83 7.59
C THR A 24 12.18 -18.56 9.10
N GLY A 25 12.48 -17.33 9.52
CA GLY A 25 12.55 -16.90 10.92
C GLY A 25 11.27 -16.25 11.45
N LEU A 26 10.22 -16.16 10.64
CA LEU A 26 8.90 -15.69 11.07
C LEU A 26 8.14 -16.83 11.79
N PRO A 27 7.45 -16.57 12.91
CA PRO A 27 6.62 -17.56 13.61
C PRO A 27 5.54 -18.18 12.71
N ILE A 28 5.28 -19.48 12.89
CA ILE A 28 4.13 -20.14 12.26
C ILE A 28 2.85 -19.54 12.84
N ALA A 29 1.95 -19.09 11.99
CA ALA A 29 0.70 -18.47 12.42
C ALA A 29 -0.23 -19.51 13.10
N ALA A 30 -0.70 -19.22 14.31
CA ALA A 30 -1.61 -20.07 15.07
C ALA A 30 -3.05 -20.00 14.55
N ASP A 31 -3.48 -18.84 14.06
CA ASP A 31 -4.86 -18.59 13.64
C ASP A 31 -4.97 -17.80 12.31
N ALA A 32 -6.20 -17.40 11.97
CA ALA A 32 -6.48 -16.64 10.76
C ALA A 32 -5.89 -15.22 10.75
N VAL A 33 -5.89 -14.54 11.91
CA VAL A 33 -5.38 -13.17 12.05
C VAL A 33 -3.87 -13.16 11.94
N GLU A 34 -3.20 -14.11 12.59
CA GLU A 34 -1.76 -14.29 12.47
C GLU A 34 -1.36 -14.71 11.05
N SER A 35 -2.18 -15.53 10.37
CA SER A 35 -1.93 -15.93 8.99
C SER A 35 -2.04 -14.73 8.04
N TRP A 36 -3.04 -13.86 8.23
CA TRP A 36 -3.12 -12.59 7.51
C TRP A 36 -1.91 -11.68 7.80
N THR A 37 -1.55 -11.51 9.08
CA THR A 37 -0.40 -10.68 9.49
C THR A 37 0.90 -11.20 8.88
N ARG A 38 1.12 -12.51 8.92
CA ARG A 38 2.26 -13.19 8.29
C ARG A 38 2.27 -12.98 6.78
N ALA A 39 1.12 -13.00 6.12
CA ALA A 39 1.02 -12.69 4.70
C ALA A 39 1.45 -11.24 4.39
N VAL A 40 1.07 -10.28 5.23
CA VAL A 40 1.48 -8.87 5.09
C VAL A 40 3.00 -8.70 5.25
N ALA A 41 3.60 -9.40 6.23
CA ALA A 41 5.05 -9.41 6.43
C ALA A 41 5.78 -9.98 5.20
N LEU A 42 5.43 -11.20 4.80
CA LEU A 42 6.03 -11.90 3.65
C LEU A 42 5.86 -11.12 2.34
N GLY A 43 4.68 -10.55 2.12
CA GLY A 43 4.40 -9.71 0.96
C GLY A 43 5.25 -8.45 0.92
N GLY A 44 5.50 -7.84 2.09
CA GLY A 44 6.31 -6.63 2.22
C GLY A 44 7.74 -6.76 1.73
N VAL A 45 8.34 -7.94 1.91
CA VAL A 45 9.70 -8.28 1.48
C VAL A 45 9.74 -9.10 0.17
N GLY A 46 8.60 -9.19 -0.53
CA GLY A 46 8.51 -9.78 -1.88
C GLY A 46 8.40 -11.30 -1.93
N HIS A 47 8.07 -11.99 -0.83
CA HIS A 47 7.77 -13.43 -0.82
C HIS A 47 6.31 -13.72 -1.25
N TYR A 48 5.96 -13.35 -2.49
CA TYR A 48 4.58 -13.37 -2.99
C TYR A 48 3.90 -14.75 -2.95
N ALA A 49 4.60 -15.82 -3.31
CA ALA A 49 4.02 -17.17 -3.27
C ALA A 49 3.63 -17.58 -1.84
N ALA A 50 4.53 -17.32 -0.87
CA ALA A 50 4.30 -17.60 0.54
C ALA A 50 3.19 -16.71 1.12
N ALA A 51 3.21 -15.41 0.81
CA ALA A 51 2.16 -14.48 1.22
C ALA A 51 0.77 -14.95 0.73
N ARG A 52 0.64 -15.34 -0.55
CA ARG A 52 -0.62 -15.88 -1.09
C ARG A 52 -1.05 -17.19 -0.42
N ALA A 53 -0.10 -18.05 -0.04
CA ALA A 53 -0.42 -19.28 0.68
C ALA A 53 -1.02 -18.99 2.06
N GLU A 54 -0.46 -18.02 2.78
CA GLU A 54 -0.99 -17.53 4.05
C GLU A 54 -2.36 -16.85 3.88
N LEU A 55 -2.57 -16.02 2.86
CA LEU A 55 -3.89 -15.43 2.58
C LEU A 55 -4.96 -16.50 2.34
N ARG A 56 -4.62 -17.57 1.59
CA ARG A 56 -5.53 -18.72 1.41
C ARG A 56 -5.78 -19.46 2.72
N ARG A 57 -4.78 -19.58 3.60
CA ARG A 57 -4.93 -20.21 4.92
C ARG A 57 -5.83 -19.37 5.82
N ALA A 58 -5.61 -18.06 5.93
CA ALA A 58 -6.46 -17.14 6.68
C ALA A 58 -7.94 -17.26 6.27
N ARG A 59 -8.23 -17.24 4.95
CA ARG A 59 -9.60 -17.41 4.43
C ARG A 59 -10.23 -18.77 4.69
N ARG A 60 -9.43 -19.83 4.88
CA ARG A 60 -9.96 -21.15 5.29
C ARG A 60 -10.26 -21.23 6.79
N LEU A 61 -9.53 -20.46 7.59
CA LEU A 61 -9.62 -20.50 9.05
C LEU A 61 -10.66 -19.56 9.64
N SER A 62 -11.19 -18.61 8.86
CA SER A 62 -12.18 -17.64 9.35
C SER A 62 -13.18 -17.26 8.26
N SER A 63 -14.44 -17.09 8.68
CA SER A 63 -15.52 -16.50 7.89
C SER A 63 -15.88 -15.07 8.32
N ASP A 64 -15.06 -14.45 9.18
CA ASP A 64 -15.28 -13.05 9.58
C ASP A 64 -15.19 -12.13 8.34
N PRO A 65 -16.24 -11.35 8.03
CA PRO A 65 -16.24 -10.47 6.86
C PRO A 65 -15.14 -9.40 6.91
N VAL A 66 -14.75 -8.91 8.10
CA VAL A 66 -13.71 -7.88 8.22
C VAL A 66 -12.34 -8.47 7.89
N LEU A 67 -11.96 -9.58 8.53
CA LEU A 67 -10.72 -10.27 8.19
C LEU A 67 -10.70 -10.74 6.74
N SER A 68 -11.82 -11.26 6.22
CA SER A 68 -11.93 -11.66 4.81
C SER A 68 -11.67 -10.49 3.87
N SER A 69 -12.27 -9.32 4.16
CA SER A 69 -12.01 -8.08 3.42
C SER A 69 -10.53 -7.71 3.42
N LEU A 70 -9.88 -7.72 4.58
CA LEU A 70 -8.44 -7.45 4.70
C LEU A 70 -7.58 -8.43 3.90
N THR A 71 -7.93 -9.72 3.88
CA THR A 71 -7.19 -10.71 3.06
C THR A 71 -7.35 -10.46 1.57
N HIS A 72 -8.52 -10.01 1.12
CA HIS A 72 -8.77 -9.63 -0.27
C HIS A 72 -8.03 -8.34 -0.63
N SER A 73 -8.10 -7.30 0.20
CA SER A 73 -7.33 -6.05 -0.02
C SER A 73 -5.82 -6.31 -0.02
N THR A 74 -5.35 -7.27 0.77
CA THR A 74 -3.94 -7.69 0.76
C THR A 74 -3.59 -8.40 -0.55
N GLU A 75 -4.42 -9.34 -1.03
CA GLU A 75 -4.23 -9.99 -2.36
C GLU A 75 -4.21 -8.96 -3.49
N GLY A 76 -5.15 -8.01 -3.48
CA GLY A 76 -5.22 -6.88 -4.41
C GLY A 76 -3.94 -6.05 -4.38
N SER A 77 -3.46 -5.69 -3.18
CA SER A 77 -2.18 -4.98 -3.04
C SER A 77 -0.99 -5.77 -3.61
N LEU A 78 -0.92 -7.08 -3.37
CA LEU A 78 0.14 -7.93 -3.94
C LEU A 78 0.10 -7.94 -5.47
N ARG A 79 -1.09 -8.00 -6.06
CA ARG A 79 -1.26 -7.96 -7.53
C ARG A 79 -0.91 -6.59 -8.10
N ARG A 80 -1.31 -5.51 -7.42
CA ARG A 80 -1.05 -4.13 -7.82
C ARG A 80 0.43 -3.80 -7.86
N GLN A 81 1.18 -4.22 -6.84
CA GLN A 81 2.64 -4.05 -6.80
C GLN A 81 3.33 -4.70 -8.01
N LEU A 82 2.69 -5.71 -8.59
CA LEU A 82 3.17 -6.43 -9.76
C LEU A 82 2.58 -5.90 -11.09
N GLY A 83 1.82 -4.80 -11.07
CA GLY A 83 1.21 -4.17 -12.25
C GLY A 83 -0.11 -4.77 -12.72
N TRP A 84 -0.71 -5.70 -11.97
CA TRP A 84 -1.94 -6.42 -12.35
C TRP A 84 -3.23 -5.73 -11.85
N HIS A 85 -3.35 -4.42 -12.09
CA HIS A 85 -4.44 -3.57 -11.57
C HIS A 85 -5.85 -4.09 -11.88
N ALA A 86 -6.10 -4.55 -13.11
CA ALA A 86 -7.43 -5.08 -13.48
C ALA A 86 -7.83 -6.31 -12.65
N ARG A 87 -6.87 -7.16 -12.27
CA ARG A 87 -7.12 -8.32 -11.38
C ARG A 87 -7.23 -7.88 -9.93
N ALA A 88 -6.39 -6.93 -9.50
CA ALA A 88 -6.46 -6.36 -8.16
C ALA A 88 -7.82 -5.70 -7.89
N ALA A 89 -8.42 -5.05 -8.91
CA ALA A 89 -9.74 -4.44 -8.80
C ALA A 89 -10.84 -5.45 -8.44
N VAL A 90 -10.70 -6.71 -8.89
CA VAL A 90 -11.64 -7.78 -8.51
C VAL A 90 -11.48 -8.13 -7.04
N ASP A 91 -10.24 -8.29 -6.57
CA ASP A 91 -9.95 -8.56 -5.16
C ASP A 91 -10.45 -7.42 -4.26
N ASP A 92 -10.14 -6.16 -4.57
CA ASP A 92 -10.62 -5.01 -3.79
C ASP A 92 -12.14 -4.77 -3.91
N GLY A 93 -12.75 -5.17 -5.03
CA GLY A 93 -14.20 -5.20 -5.19
C GLY A 93 -14.87 -6.22 -4.24
N HIS A 94 -14.31 -7.42 -4.13
CA HIS A 94 -14.74 -8.41 -3.14
C HIS A 94 -14.53 -7.88 -1.71
N ALA A 95 -13.38 -7.25 -1.44
CA ALA A 95 -13.11 -6.67 -0.14
C ALA A 95 -14.17 -5.63 0.24
N ALA A 96 -14.50 -4.72 -0.69
CA ALA A 96 -15.51 -3.68 -0.49
C ALA A 96 -16.90 -4.27 -0.26
N ALA A 97 -17.29 -5.30 -1.03
CA ALA A 97 -18.60 -5.96 -0.90
C ALA A 97 -18.82 -6.59 0.49
N LEU A 98 -17.74 -7.01 1.17
CA LEU A 98 -17.81 -7.62 2.50
C LEU A 98 -18.04 -6.60 3.64
N VAL A 99 -17.61 -5.35 3.47
CA VAL A 99 -17.59 -4.37 4.58
C VAL A 99 -18.46 -3.14 4.35
N LEU A 100 -18.73 -2.74 3.09
CA LEU A 100 -19.54 -1.56 2.80
C LEU A 100 -21.03 -1.69 3.15
N PRO A 101 -21.73 -2.82 2.88
CA PRO A 101 -23.16 -2.93 3.21
C PRO A 101 -23.43 -2.82 4.72
N ALA A 102 -22.50 -3.31 5.55
CA ALA A 102 -22.61 -3.21 6.99
C ALA A 102 -22.21 -1.81 7.52
N ALA A 103 -21.40 -1.06 6.77
CA ALA A 103 -21.06 0.32 7.10
C ALA A 103 -22.26 1.27 6.88
N THR A 104 -23.09 1.01 5.86
CA THR A 104 -24.32 1.79 5.61
C THR A 104 -25.43 1.54 6.63
N THR A 105 -25.45 0.37 7.29
CA THR A 105 -26.43 0.07 8.35
C THR A 105 -26.02 0.59 9.72
N ALA A 106 -24.73 0.87 9.92
CA ALA A 106 -24.17 1.40 11.17
C ALA A 106 -24.10 2.94 11.18
N GLU A 107 -24.88 3.62 10.33
CA GLU A 107 -24.97 5.08 10.17
C GLU A 107 -25.61 5.80 11.38
N SER A 108 -25.09 5.58 12.58
CA SER A 108 -24.88 6.71 13.47
C SER A 108 -23.47 7.21 13.17
N GLY A 109 -23.33 8.47 12.72
CA GLY A 109 -22.07 9.15 12.40
C GLY A 109 -21.16 9.33 13.62
N THR A 110 -20.88 8.21 14.27
CA THR A 110 -20.21 8.06 15.55
C THR A 110 -18.83 7.48 15.24
N PRO A 111 -17.78 8.06 15.85
CA PRO A 111 -16.45 7.47 15.85
C PRO A 111 -16.52 5.98 16.24
N GLY A 112 -15.65 5.16 15.64
CA GLY A 112 -15.47 3.79 16.13
C GLY A 112 -14.99 3.84 17.58
N ALA A 113 -15.82 3.33 18.50
CA ALA A 113 -15.53 3.38 19.94
C ALA A 113 -14.81 2.12 20.40
N THR A 114 -15.05 1.00 19.72
CA THR A 114 -14.45 -0.30 20.01
C THR A 114 -13.36 -0.66 19.00
N ARG A 115 -12.44 -1.54 19.40
CA ARG A 115 -11.40 -2.07 18.51
C ARG A 115 -11.99 -2.74 17.26
N ALA A 116 -13.13 -3.41 17.38
CA ALA A 116 -13.81 -4.07 16.27
C ALA A 116 -14.38 -3.07 15.25
N GLU A 117 -14.96 -1.95 15.70
CA GLU A 117 -15.44 -0.87 14.83
C GLU A 117 -14.28 -0.17 14.13
N ILE A 118 -13.20 0.12 14.85
CA ILE A 118 -11.97 0.68 14.28
C ILE A 118 -11.43 -0.26 13.19
N PHE A 119 -11.31 -1.56 13.48
CA PHE A 119 -10.78 -2.54 12.54
C PHE A 119 -11.67 -2.70 11.29
N ARG A 120 -12.99 -2.61 11.45
CA ARG A 120 -13.94 -2.56 10.34
C ARG A 120 -13.74 -1.30 9.49
N ALA A 121 -13.61 -0.13 10.13
CA ALA A 121 -13.39 1.13 9.43
C ALA A 121 -12.06 1.12 8.66
N GLU A 122 -11.00 0.55 9.24
CA GLU A 122 -9.73 0.33 8.54
C GLU A 122 -9.88 -0.56 7.30
N ALA A 123 -10.65 -1.65 7.40
CA ALA A 123 -10.92 -2.54 6.27
C ALA A 123 -11.69 -1.83 5.14
N VAL A 124 -12.67 -0.97 5.47
CA VAL A 124 -13.36 -0.12 4.50
C VAL A 124 -12.37 0.82 3.80
N CYS A 125 -11.49 1.48 4.57
CA CYS A 125 -10.49 2.38 4.01
C CYS A 125 -9.49 1.66 3.09
N ASP A 126 -9.08 0.45 3.46
CA ASP A 126 -8.20 -0.37 2.62
C ASP A 126 -8.86 -0.74 1.30
N ALA A 127 -10.12 -1.19 1.34
CA ALA A 127 -10.86 -1.54 0.13
C ALA A 127 -11.08 -0.33 -0.79
N LEU A 128 -11.50 0.82 -0.23
CA LEU A 128 -11.71 2.05 -1.02
C LEU A 128 -10.40 2.59 -1.61
N THR A 129 -9.32 2.60 -0.84
CA THR A 129 -8.01 3.04 -1.32
C THR A 129 -7.43 2.06 -2.34
N GLY A 130 -7.69 0.75 -2.17
CA GLY A 130 -7.34 -0.29 -3.14
C GLY A 130 -8.05 -0.10 -4.47
N LEU A 131 -9.38 0.06 -4.45
CA LEU A 131 -10.19 0.39 -5.62
C LEU A 131 -9.72 1.68 -6.31
N ALA A 132 -9.34 2.71 -5.55
CA ALA A 132 -8.81 3.94 -6.11
C ALA A 132 -7.50 3.70 -6.88
N ALA A 133 -6.56 2.96 -6.28
CA ALA A 133 -5.28 2.66 -6.90
C ALA A 133 -5.40 1.76 -8.14
N ASP A 134 -6.39 0.87 -8.17
CA ASP A 134 -6.65 0.05 -9.36
C ASP A 134 -7.41 0.79 -10.46
N ALA A 135 -8.31 1.71 -10.09
CA ALA A 135 -8.89 2.65 -11.04
C ALA A 135 -7.79 3.48 -11.71
N LEU A 136 -6.84 4.01 -10.93
CA LEU A 136 -5.69 4.73 -11.43
C LEU A 136 -4.85 3.88 -12.40
N GLY A 137 -4.43 2.68 -11.99
CA GLY A 137 -3.64 1.77 -12.83
C GLY A 137 -4.41 1.11 -13.99
N THR A 138 -5.69 1.45 -14.16
CA THR A 138 -6.51 1.13 -15.34
C THR A 138 -6.95 2.39 -16.09
N PHE A 139 -6.24 3.50 -15.91
CA PHE A 139 -6.44 4.78 -16.61
C PHE A 139 -7.81 5.43 -16.36
N ARG A 140 -8.33 5.36 -15.11
CA ARG A 140 -9.59 5.97 -14.69
C ARG A 140 -9.40 6.92 -13.50
N PRO A 141 -8.69 8.05 -13.68
CA PRO A 141 -8.29 8.93 -12.58
C PRO A 141 -9.49 9.60 -11.89
N GLU A 142 -10.60 9.87 -12.59
CA GLU A 142 -11.82 10.42 -11.99
C GLU A 142 -12.49 9.41 -11.04
N LEU A 143 -12.47 8.13 -11.41
CA LEU A 143 -12.97 7.07 -10.53
C LEU A 143 -12.06 6.92 -9.31
N ALA A 144 -10.74 7.01 -9.49
CA ALA A 144 -9.78 7.02 -8.39
C ALA A 144 -10.07 8.16 -7.42
N ALA A 145 -10.21 9.39 -7.92
CA ALA A 145 -10.52 10.58 -7.12
C ALA A 145 -11.85 10.43 -6.33
N ARG A 146 -12.90 9.90 -6.95
CA ARG A 146 -14.17 9.62 -6.23
C ARG A 146 -14.01 8.61 -5.10
N MET A 147 -13.24 7.54 -5.32
CA MET A 147 -12.98 6.54 -4.27
C MET A 147 -12.13 7.10 -3.14
N LEU A 148 -11.15 7.95 -3.45
CA LEU A 148 -10.36 8.67 -2.44
C LEU A 148 -11.21 9.64 -1.62
N ALA A 149 -12.13 10.37 -2.26
CA ALA A 149 -13.05 11.26 -1.56
C ALA A 149 -13.93 10.48 -0.57
N ARG A 150 -14.50 9.35 -1.00
CA ARG A 150 -15.27 8.45 -0.12
C ARG A 150 -14.43 7.90 1.04
N CYS A 151 -13.19 7.50 0.76
CA CYS A 151 -12.25 7.02 1.77
C CYS A 151 -11.96 8.11 2.82
N ARG A 152 -11.73 9.35 2.37
CA ARG A 152 -11.50 10.50 3.25
C ARG A 152 -12.70 10.79 4.16
N THR A 153 -13.91 10.85 3.59
CA THR A 153 -15.13 11.02 4.38
C THR A 153 -15.29 9.91 5.42
N HIS A 154 -15.03 8.65 5.05
CA HIS A 154 -15.13 7.54 5.99
C HIS A 154 -14.07 7.62 7.10
N LEU A 155 -12.83 7.98 6.76
CA LEU A 155 -11.74 8.21 7.72
C LEU A 155 -12.10 9.32 8.72
N ASP A 156 -12.62 10.43 8.22
CA ASP A 156 -12.94 11.61 9.02
C ASP A 156 -14.12 11.39 9.96
N VAL A 157 -15.02 10.45 9.66
CA VAL A 157 -16.17 10.12 10.52
C VAL A 157 -15.85 9.02 11.53
N HIS A 158 -15.08 8.01 11.14
CA HIS A 158 -14.95 6.79 11.96
C HIS A 158 -13.58 6.63 12.63
N LEU A 159 -12.55 7.36 12.18
CA LEU A 159 -11.16 7.13 12.55
C LEU A 159 -10.43 8.44 12.92
N HIS A 160 -10.94 9.15 13.91
CA HIS A 160 -10.40 10.46 14.35
C HIS A 160 -9.00 10.39 14.99
N GLY A 161 -8.64 9.26 15.62
CA GLY A 161 -7.32 9.09 16.22
C GLY A 161 -6.24 8.89 15.16
N VAL A 162 -5.35 9.88 15.00
CA VAL A 162 -4.22 9.76 14.06
C VAL A 162 -3.30 8.59 14.42
N GLU A 163 -3.12 8.33 15.72
CA GLU A 163 -2.30 7.22 16.24
C GLU A 163 -2.84 5.83 15.88
N SER A 164 -4.16 5.65 15.79
CA SER A 164 -4.77 4.35 15.49
C SER A 164 -5.06 4.13 14.01
N ALA A 165 -5.11 5.19 13.20
CA ALA A 165 -5.50 5.14 11.78
C ALA A 165 -4.36 5.52 10.81
N TRP A 166 -3.12 5.59 11.30
CA TRP A 166 -1.95 6.02 10.51
C TRP A 166 -1.85 5.30 9.17
N ARG A 167 -2.14 4.00 9.12
CA ARG A 167 -1.98 3.17 7.92
C ARG A 167 -2.94 3.57 6.81
N ALA A 168 -4.21 3.75 7.16
CA ALA A 168 -5.23 4.20 6.22
C ALA A 168 -4.96 5.64 5.74
N ARG A 169 -4.55 6.53 6.66
CA ARG A 169 -4.19 7.92 6.33
C ARG A 169 -2.99 7.99 5.39
N VAL A 170 -1.89 7.31 5.69
CA VAL A 170 -0.69 7.25 4.84
C VAL A 170 -1.05 6.73 3.45
N ARG A 171 -1.82 5.64 3.35
CA ARG A 171 -2.24 5.06 2.06
C ARG A 171 -3.14 6.00 1.26
N LEU A 172 -4.05 6.72 1.93
CA LEU A 172 -4.88 7.75 1.29
C LEU A 172 -4.00 8.83 0.64
N HIS A 173 -2.99 9.33 1.36
CA HIS A 173 -2.05 10.30 0.82
C HIS A 173 -1.22 9.73 -0.33
N TRP A 174 -0.77 8.47 -0.24
CA TRP A 174 -0.04 7.84 -1.34
C TRP A 174 -0.84 7.84 -2.64
N VAL A 175 -2.06 7.31 -2.60
CA VAL A 175 -2.86 7.16 -3.81
C VAL A 175 -3.38 8.52 -4.29
N SER A 176 -3.56 9.50 -3.40
CA SER A 176 -3.87 10.89 -3.79
C SER A 176 -2.70 11.52 -4.57
N ALA A 177 -1.47 11.37 -4.09
CA ALA A 177 -0.29 11.85 -4.81
C ALA A 177 -0.08 11.11 -6.14
N GLU A 178 -0.20 9.78 -6.17
CA GLU A 178 -0.12 8.98 -7.40
C GLU A 178 -1.22 9.40 -8.41
N THR A 179 -2.43 9.73 -7.94
CA THR A 179 -3.53 10.23 -8.81
C THR A 179 -3.22 11.61 -9.37
N ALA A 180 -2.69 12.52 -8.55
CA ALA A 180 -2.26 13.85 -8.99
C ALA A 180 -1.12 13.78 -10.03
N LEU A 181 -0.17 12.84 -9.86
CA LEU A 181 0.92 12.59 -10.81
C LEU A 181 0.41 12.06 -12.16
N SER A 182 -0.62 11.22 -12.16
CA SER A 182 -1.15 10.61 -13.39
C SER A 182 -2.02 11.56 -14.21
N ALA A 183 -2.60 12.59 -13.60
CA ALA A 183 -3.49 13.55 -14.24
C ALA A 183 -3.15 14.99 -13.79
N PRO A 184 -1.93 15.48 -14.09
CA PRO A 184 -1.48 16.80 -13.64
C PRO A 184 -2.37 17.90 -14.22
N GLY A 185 -2.75 18.88 -13.40
CA GLY A 185 -3.61 20.00 -13.81
C GLY A 185 -5.09 19.67 -14.01
N ALA A 186 -5.52 18.41 -13.85
CA ALA A 186 -6.92 18.02 -14.04
C ALA A 186 -7.86 18.48 -12.91
N GLY A 187 -7.32 19.02 -11.81
CA GLY A 187 -8.10 19.49 -10.66
C GLY A 187 -8.82 18.38 -9.88
N LEU A 188 -8.49 17.10 -10.13
CA LEU A 188 -9.14 15.95 -9.50
C LEU A 188 -8.74 15.76 -8.02
N ILE A 189 -7.54 16.20 -7.66
CA ILE A 189 -6.97 16.11 -6.32
C ILE A 189 -6.49 17.51 -5.93
N SER A 190 -7.02 18.04 -4.81
CA SER A 190 -6.52 19.27 -4.20
C SER A 190 -5.26 19.00 -3.39
N ALA A 191 -4.46 20.04 -3.14
CA ALA A 191 -3.34 19.95 -2.20
C ALA A 191 -3.79 19.47 -0.81
N ALA A 192 -2.91 18.75 -0.12
CA ALA A 192 -3.17 18.32 1.24
C ALA A 192 -3.22 19.56 2.18
N PRO A 193 -4.13 19.57 3.17
CA PRO A 193 -4.23 20.69 4.10
C PRO A 193 -2.97 20.82 4.97
N GLY A 194 -2.59 22.05 5.30
CA GLY A 194 -1.55 22.35 6.29
C GLY A 194 -0.09 22.24 5.82
N GLY A 195 0.16 21.93 4.54
CA GLY A 195 1.50 21.85 3.96
C GLY A 195 1.91 23.12 3.18
N PRO A 196 3.22 23.33 2.95
CA PRO A 196 3.74 24.48 2.19
C PRO A 196 3.62 24.30 0.67
N ALA A 197 3.59 23.06 0.18
CA ALA A 197 3.50 22.76 -1.24
C ALA A 197 2.08 23.00 -1.78
N THR A 198 2.00 23.74 -2.89
CA THR A 198 0.74 24.01 -3.61
C THR A 198 0.46 22.98 -4.70
N ASP A 199 1.50 22.29 -5.20
CA ASP A 199 1.34 21.15 -6.11
C ASP A 199 0.69 19.96 -5.37
N PRO A 200 -0.46 19.43 -5.85
CA PRO A 200 -1.16 18.36 -5.14
C PRO A 200 -0.35 17.07 -4.98
N ALA A 201 0.48 16.70 -5.95
CA ALA A 201 1.29 15.49 -5.86
C ALA A 201 2.36 15.61 -4.77
N LEU A 202 3.12 16.71 -4.80
CA LEU A 202 4.15 16.98 -3.81
C LEU A 202 3.55 17.16 -2.40
N SER A 203 2.47 17.93 -2.30
CA SER A 203 1.76 18.19 -1.03
C SER A 203 1.27 16.89 -0.37
N HIS A 204 0.65 15.99 -1.13
CA HIS A 204 0.24 14.69 -0.60
C HIS A 204 1.43 13.77 -0.27
N ALA A 205 2.52 13.80 -1.05
CA ALA A 205 3.71 13.01 -0.76
C ALA A 205 4.42 13.47 0.53
N GLU A 206 4.53 14.79 0.76
CA GLU A 206 5.08 15.37 1.99
C GLU A 206 4.21 15.03 3.21
N ALA A 207 2.89 15.14 3.10
CA ALA A 207 1.97 14.72 4.15
C ALA A 207 2.11 13.21 4.47
N ALA A 208 2.31 12.36 3.47
CA ALA A 208 2.56 10.94 3.68
C ALA A 208 3.89 10.66 4.42
N VAL A 209 4.94 11.45 4.17
CA VAL A 209 6.21 11.35 4.89
C VAL A 209 6.03 11.79 6.35
N ALA A 210 5.43 12.96 6.60
CA ALA A 210 5.20 13.47 7.94
C ALA A 210 4.36 12.51 8.81
N LEU A 211 3.33 11.88 8.22
CA LEU A 211 2.56 10.84 8.92
C LEU A 211 3.37 9.57 9.16
N ALA A 212 4.17 9.13 8.18
CA ALA A 212 4.92 7.89 8.29
C ALA A 212 6.10 7.99 9.28
N GLU A 213 6.69 9.17 9.47
CA GLU A 213 7.72 9.40 10.49
C GLU A 213 7.22 9.08 11.90
N ASN A 214 5.94 9.31 12.16
CA ASN A 214 5.31 9.05 13.46
C ASN A 214 4.70 7.63 13.56
N CYS A 215 4.77 6.81 12.51
CA CYS A 215 4.25 5.45 12.54
C CYS A 215 5.34 4.42 12.86
N PRO A 216 4.99 3.24 13.41
CA PRO A 216 5.98 2.21 13.76
C PRO A 216 6.59 1.51 12.53
N SER A 217 6.01 1.65 11.35
CA SER A 217 6.34 0.81 10.20
C SER A 217 7.45 1.37 9.32
N GLN A 218 8.63 0.74 9.35
CA GLN A 218 9.74 1.08 8.45
C GLN A 218 9.35 0.97 6.98
N ARG A 219 8.56 -0.04 6.61
CA ARG A 219 8.08 -0.20 5.23
C ARG A 219 7.27 1.02 4.75
N HIS A 220 6.41 1.57 5.60
CA HIS A 220 5.62 2.74 5.23
C HIS A 220 6.48 4.01 5.19
N ARG A 221 7.45 4.16 6.09
CA ARG A 221 8.44 5.25 6.04
C ARG A 221 9.22 5.25 4.71
N VAL A 222 9.71 4.09 4.28
CA VAL A 222 10.46 3.93 3.03
C VAL A 222 9.57 4.17 1.79
N LYS A 223 8.35 3.62 1.75
CA LYS A 223 7.42 3.85 0.63
C LYS A 223 6.98 5.31 0.54
N SER A 224 6.77 6.01 1.66
CA SER A 224 6.48 7.45 1.65
C SER A 224 7.64 8.27 1.07
N ARG A 225 8.89 7.98 1.46
CA ARG A 225 10.09 8.63 0.91
C ARG A 225 10.24 8.38 -0.59
N LEU A 226 10.01 7.14 -1.03
CA LEU A 226 10.03 6.79 -2.46
C LEU A 226 9.00 7.60 -3.26
N LEU A 227 7.80 7.78 -2.72
CA LEU A 227 6.77 8.57 -3.38
C LEU A 227 7.14 10.07 -3.42
N LEU A 228 7.74 10.59 -2.35
CA LEU A 228 8.27 11.96 -2.33
C LEU A 228 9.39 12.15 -3.37
N ALA A 229 10.25 11.15 -3.56
CA ALA A 229 11.27 11.17 -4.61
C ALA A 229 10.64 11.24 -6.01
N ALA A 230 9.59 10.44 -6.25
CA ALA A 230 8.86 10.46 -7.52
C ALA A 230 8.12 11.79 -7.76
N ALA A 231 7.45 12.33 -6.74
CA ALA A 231 6.77 13.62 -6.83
C ALA A 231 7.77 14.78 -7.05
N SER A 232 8.93 14.73 -6.42
CA SER A 232 10.00 15.71 -6.61
C SER A 232 10.54 15.69 -8.05
N ALA A 233 10.73 14.51 -8.64
CA ALA A 233 11.12 14.37 -10.05
C ALA A 233 10.06 14.97 -10.99
N ALA A 234 8.77 14.68 -10.76
CA ALA A 234 7.69 15.21 -11.57
C ALA A 234 7.54 16.74 -11.46
N ALA A 235 7.86 17.30 -10.29
CA ALA A 235 7.93 18.75 -10.07
C ALA A 235 9.20 19.41 -10.67
N GLY A 236 10.11 18.64 -11.26
CA GLY A 236 11.35 19.13 -11.87
C GLY A 236 12.55 19.23 -10.92
N ASP A 237 12.38 18.94 -9.63
CA ASP A 237 13.47 18.89 -8.65
C ASP A 237 14.18 17.53 -8.69
N LEU A 238 14.96 17.33 -9.76
CA LEU A 238 15.72 16.11 -9.99
C LEU A 238 16.82 15.90 -8.94
N ALA A 239 17.35 16.98 -8.36
CA ALA A 239 18.38 16.88 -7.32
C ALA A 239 17.80 16.27 -6.04
N ARG A 240 16.67 16.79 -5.55
CA ARG A 240 15.95 16.22 -4.40
C ARG A 240 15.50 14.79 -4.68
N SER A 241 15.00 14.52 -5.89
CA SER A 241 14.61 13.17 -6.29
C SER A 241 15.77 12.17 -6.21
N ARG A 242 16.96 12.53 -6.72
CA ARG A 242 18.15 11.66 -6.66
C ARG A 242 18.59 11.38 -5.23
N THR A 243 18.69 12.40 -4.40
CA THR A 243 19.08 12.24 -2.98
C THR A 243 18.14 11.29 -2.25
N LEU A 244 16.82 11.50 -2.39
CA LEU A 244 15.82 10.64 -1.77
C LEU A 244 15.85 9.21 -2.33
N ALA A 245 16.09 9.04 -3.63
CA ALA A 245 16.16 7.72 -4.25
C ALA A 245 17.40 6.92 -3.78
N ILE A 246 18.51 7.59 -3.49
CA ILE A 246 19.70 6.94 -2.89
C ILE A 246 19.37 6.45 -1.47
N GLU A 247 18.81 7.31 -0.62
CA GLU A 247 18.39 6.97 0.75
C GLU A 247 17.38 5.80 0.74
N VAL A 248 16.38 5.83 -0.14
CA VAL A 248 15.40 4.76 -0.27
C VAL A 248 16.04 3.43 -0.67
N ASP A 249 16.99 3.45 -1.61
CA ASP A 249 17.67 2.24 -2.08
C ASP A 249 18.55 1.61 -0.97
N GLU A 250 19.22 2.44 -0.16
CA GLU A 250 19.95 2.01 1.04
C GLU A 250 19.01 1.36 2.07
N LEU A 251 17.93 2.05 2.45
CA LEU A 251 16.94 1.53 3.40
C LEU A 251 16.25 0.25 2.87
N CYS A 252 16.01 0.16 1.57
CA CYS A 252 15.44 -1.05 0.97
C CYS A 252 16.39 -2.24 1.09
N ARG A 253 17.70 -2.05 0.98
CA ARG A 253 18.69 -3.11 1.20
C ARG A 253 18.77 -3.49 2.67
N GLU A 254 18.85 -2.52 3.56
CA GLU A 254 18.90 -2.73 5.02
C GLU A 254 17.70 -3.56 5.52
N HIS A 255 16.50 -3.26 5.00
CA HIS A 255 15.26 -3.87 5.44
C HIS A 255 14.72 -4.97 4.50
N GLU A 256 15.50 -5.42 3.53
CA GLU A 256 15.13 -6.44 2.53
C GLU A 256 13.81 -6.16 1.79
N LEU A 257 13.47 -4.88 1.57
CA LEU A 257 12.22 -4.44 0.94
C LEU A 257 12.30 -4.56 -0.59
N LEU A 258 12.48 -5.79 -1.09
CA LEU A 258 12.71 -6.07 -2.51
C LEU A 258 11.69 -5.45 -3.48
N PRO A 259 10.36 -5.44 -3.21
CA PRO A 259 9.40 -4.76 -4.07
C PRO A 259 9.63 -3.24 -4.15
N LEU A 260 10.02 -2.60 -3.04
CA LEU A 260 10.32 -1.16 -3.02
C LEU A 260 11.68 -0.86 -3.65
N ARG A 261 12.68 -1.74 -3.49
CA ARG A 261 13.97 -1.63 -4.21
C ARG A 261 13.75 -1.64 -5.72
N TRP A 262 12.91 -2.55 -6.22
CA TRP A 262 12.54 -2.57 -7.63
C TRP A 262 11.91 -1.24 -8.09
N ALA A 263 10.93 -0.73 -7.34
CA ALA A 263 10.26 0.53 -7.69
C ALA A 263 11.22 1.74 -7.62
N CYS A 264 12.15 1.74 -6.66
CA CYS A 264 13.20 2.75 -6.54
C CYS A 264 14.18 2.69 -7.72
N ALA A 265 14.59 1.49 -8.13
CA ALA A 265 15.45 1.29 -9.29
C ALA A 265 14.77 1.75 -10.60
N MET A 266 13.46 1.51 -10.75
CA MET A 266 12.66 2.05 -11.86
C MET A 266 12.66 3.60 -11.85
N LEU A 267 12.45 4.24 -10.70
CA LEU A 267 12.53 5.70 -10.58
C LEU A 267 13.93 6.21 -10.95
N ARG A 268 14.98 5.60 -10.40
CA ARG A 268 16.38 5.95 -10.69
C ARG A 268 16.68 5.84 -12.18
N SER A 269 16.16 4.83 -12.86
CA SER A 269 16.33 4.65 -14.31
C SER A 269 15.70 5.78 -15.14
N GLY A 270 14.61 6.39 -14.65
CA GLY A 270 13.98 7.55 -15.30
C GLY A 270 14.69 8.87 -15.01
N VAL A 271 15.29 9.02 -13.82
CA VAL A 271 15.96 10.26 -13.38
C VAL A 271 17.43 10.32 -13.84
N ASP A 272 18.07 9.16 -14.02
CA ASP A 272 19.41 9.00 -14.55
C ASP A 272 19.48 7.77 -15.49
N PRO A 273 19.19 7.97 -16.79
CA PRO A 273 19.17 6.90 -17.79
C PRO A 273 20.52 6.20 -18.01
N HIS A 274 21.64 6.85 -17.64
CA HIS A 274 22.98 6.29 -17.77
C HIS A 274 23.48 5.57 -16.50
N GLY A 275 22.72 5.65 -15.41
CA GLY A 275 23.02 4.98 -14.15
C GLY A 275 22.65 3.50 -14.12
N SER A 276 22.85 2.85 -12.98
CA SER A 276 22.59 1.41 -12.80
C SER A 276 21.10 1.06 -12.62
N GLY A 277 20.18 2.03 -12.61
CA GLY A 277 18.78 1.82 -12.23
C GLY A 277 18.07 0.74 -13.05
N ALA A 278 18.29 0.68 -14.36
CA ALA A 278 17.69 -0.34 -15.21
C ALA A 278 18.21 -1.76 -14.90
N ALA A 279 19.52 -1.90 -14.63
CA ALA A 279 20.12 -3.18 -14.26
C ALA A 279 19.65 -3.64 -12.87
N ASP A 280 19.62 -2.72 -11.90
CA ASP A 280 19.10 -2.97 -10.54
C ASP A 280 17.63 -3.41 -10.57
N ALA A 281 16.81 -2.79 -11.43
CA ALA A 281 15.41 -3.17 -11.61
C ALA A 281 15.27 -4.56 -12.22
N ALA A 282 16.09 -4.91 -13.21
CA ALA A 282 16.09 -6.24 -13.82
C ALA A 282 16.50 -7.33 -12.82
N GLU A 283 17.53 -7.07 -12.00
CA GLU A 283 17.96 -7.97 -10.92
C GLU A 283 16.81 -8.20 -9.92
N CYS A 284 16.19 -7.12 -9.42
CA CYS A 284 15.09 -7.22 -8.48
C CYS A 284 13.90 -7.98 -9.09
N ALA A 285 13.57 -7.73 -10.35
CA ALA A 285 12.51 -8.44 -11.07
C ALA A 285 12.75 -9.96 -11.14
N GLY A 286 13.99 -10.39 -11.38
CA GLY A 286 14.38 -11.80 -11.37
C GLY A 286 14.16 -12.46 -10.00
N LEU A 287 14.59 -11.79 -8.93
CA LEU A 287 14.38 -12.26 -7.55
C LEU A 287 12.90 -12.32 -7.16
N LEU A 288 12.12 -11.29 -7.53
CA LEU A 288 10.67 -11.27 -7.31
C LEU A 288 9.98 -12.43 -8.04
N ALA A 289 10.36 -12.70 -9.30
CA ALA A 289 9.81 -13.80 -10.08
C ALA A 289 10.10 -15.17 -9.44
N ALA A 290 11.33 -15.39 -8.95
CA ALA A 290 11.70 -16.59 -8.19
C ALA A 290 10.88 -16.77 -6.90
N ARG A 291 10.45 -15.66 -6.28
CA ARG A 291 9.58 -15.64 -5.09
C ARG A 291 8.08 -15.64 -5.42
N GLY A 292 7.72 -15.87 -6.69
CA GLY A 292 6.34 -15.97 -7.18
C GLY A 292 5.66 -14.63 -7.47
N GLY A 293 6.42 -13.55 -7.57
CA GLY A 293 5.97 -12.19 -7.91
C GLY A 293 6.36 -11.81 -9.35
N ARG A 294 5.59 -12.30 -10.33
CA ARG A 294 5.82 -11.94 -11.74
C ARG A 294 5.24 -10.56 -12.05
N LEU A 295 6.13 -9.60 -12.33
CA LEU A 295 5.77 -8.29 -12.84
C LEU A 295 5.08 -8.42 -14.20
N ARG A 296 4.04 -7.62 -14.41
CA ARG A 296 3.36 -7.50 -15.70
C ARG A 296 4.33 -6.92 -16.73
N SER A 297 4.47 -7.59 -17.86
CA SER A 297 5.30 -7.14 -18.97
C SER A 297 4.57 -6.15 -19.89
N ALA A 298 5.33 -5.35 -20.65
CA ALA A 298 4.76 -4.46 -21.66
C ALA A 298 3.99 -5.21 -22.76
N SER A 299 4.38 -6.45 -23.10
CA SER A 299 3.66 -7.30 -24.06
C SER A 299 2.27 -7.72 -23.54
N GLU A 300 2.05 -7.75 -22.22
CA GLU A 300 0.75 -8.06 -21.61
C GLU A 300 -0.15 -6.82 -21.45
N LEU A 301 0.28 -5.64 -21.91
CA LEU A 301 -0.55 -4.44 -22.07
C LEU A 301 -1.29 -4.41 -23.40
N LEU A 302 -0.70 -4.96 -24.46
CA LEU A 302 -1.25 -4.88 -25.82
C LEU A 302 -2.27 -5.98 -26.14
N GLY A 303 -2.54 -6.90 -25.20
CA GLY A 303 -3.20 -8.15 -25.53
C GLY A 303 -2.31 -8.99 -26.44
N ARG A 304 -2.32 -10.31 -26.29
CA ARG A 304 -1.93 -11.12 -27.44
C ARG A 304 -2.99 -10.86 -28.54
N PRO A 305 -2.60 -10.76 -29.82
CA PRO A 305 -3.55 -10.62 -30.91
C PRO A 305 -4.63 -11.72 -30.84
#